data_AF-A0A7J8W653-F1
#
_entry.id   AF-A0A7J8W653-F1
#
_cell.length_a   1.000
_cell.length_b   1.000
_cell.length_c   1.000
_cell.angle_alpha   90.00
_cell.angle_beta   90.00
_cell.angle_gamma   90.00
#
_symmetry.space_group_name_H-M   'P 1'
#
loop_
_entity.id
_entity.type
_entity.pdbx_description
1 polymer ?
#
loop_
_entity_poly.entity_id
_entity_poly.type
_entity_poly.pdbx_seq_one_letter_code
_entity_poly.pdbx_strand_id
1 'polypeptide(L)'
;MLKWKRSWKYMFGKFKKLRVLSFEEGGEGYSRFKLSSAIDLSKFTKLRKLGILGPFNIHDFKEELDKNLPIIASDCLRSLSIWNDEGIDPKVLAHLLSSCVNLCELMIEKLPDFHHFSSSTAYVHLIRCMLVEDPMPTLEKLPNLRVMELYVYAFIGKEMVCSALHLPKLESLNLSGL
;
A
#
# COMPACT_ATOMS: atom_id res chain seq x y z
N MET A 1 -17.07 24.16 -0.73
CA MET A 1 -16.50 22.79 -0.89
C MET A 1 -16.16 22.40 -2.33
N LEU A 2 -17.03 22.60 -3.35
CA LEU A 2 -16.76 22.20 -4.75
C LEU A 2 -15.55 22.85 -5.44
N LYS A 3 -15.09 24.03 -4.97
CA LYS A 3 -13.99 24.78 -5.60
C LYS A 3 -12.67 24.00 -5.59
N TRP A 4 -12.34 23.33 -4.49
CA TRP A 4 -11.05 22.64 -4.35
C TRP A 4 -11.02 21.28 -5.05
N LYS A 5 -12.10 20.49 -5.03
CA LYS A 5 -12.16 19.21 -5.79
C LYS A 5 -11.89 19.40 -7.29
N ARG A 6 -12.45 20.47 -7.89
CA ARG A 6 -12.18 20.82 -9.29
C ARG A 6 -10.73 21.24 -9.50
N SER A 7 -10.16 22.04 -8.58
CA SER A 7 -8.76 22.44 -8.64
C SER A 7 -7.80 21.25 -8.56
N TRP A 8 -8.04 20.28 -7.69
CA TRP A 8 -7.17 19.10 -7.55
C TRP A 8 -7.23 18.20 -8.80
N LYS A 9 -8.44 17.86 -9.26
CA LYS A 9 -8.63 17.08 -10.50
C LYS A 9 -7.97 17.76 -11.72
N TYR A 10 -8.06 19.09 -11.80
CA TYR A 10 -7.41 19.89 -12.83
C TYR A 10 -5.88 19.92 -12.69
N MET A 11 -5.36 20.09 -11.48
CA MET A 11 -3.91 20.09 -11.23
C MET A 11 -3.28 18.74 -11.59
N PHE A 12 -3.81 17.64 -11.05
CA PHE A 12 -3.25 16.30 -11.28
C PHE A 12 -3.32 15.85 -12.73
N GLY A 13 -4.38 16.24 -13.47
CA GLY A 13 -4.50 15.94 -14.90
C GLY A 13 -3.38 16.53 -15.78
N LYS A 14 -2.64 17.55 -15.30
CA LYS A 14 -1.52 18.17 -16.03
C LYS A 14 -0.17 17.48 -15.79
N PHE A 15 -0.02 16.70 -14.72
CA PHE A 15 1.26 16.14 -14.31
C PHE A 15 1.52 14.72 -14.86
N LYS A 16 1.48 14.56 -16.19
CA LYS A 16 1.70 13.25 -16.87
C LYS A 16 3.12 12.68 -16.74
N LYS A 17 4.08 13.49 -16.26
CA LYS A 17 5.47 13.08 -16.06
C LYS A 17 5.81 12.81 -14.58
N LEU A 18 4.83 12.91 -13.68
CA LEU A 18 5.04 12.73 -12.25
C LEU A 18 5.53 11.31 -11.97
N ARG A 19 6.57 11.21 -11.14
CA ARG A 19 7.16 9.92 -10.73
C ARG A 19 6.96 9.63 -9.25
N VAL A 20 6.66 10.65 -8.46
CA VAL A 20 6.43 10.54 -7.03
C VAL A 20 5.17 11.30 -6.73
N LEU A 21 4.21 10.63 -6.11
CA LEU A 21 2.98 11.22 -5.64
C LEU A 21 2.82 10.78 -4.19
N SER A 22 2.70 11.74 -3.29
CA SER A 22 2.24 11.51 -1.93
C SER A 22 1.12 12.51 -1.68
N PHE A 23 0.03 12.07 -1.08
CA PHE A 23 -1.01 12.97 -0.61
C PHE A 23 -1.56 12.46 0.71
N GLU A 24 -1.99 13.42 1.51
CA GLU A 24 -2.60 13.24 2.82
C GLU A 24 -4.01 13.82 2.76
N GLU A 25 -5.00 13.02 3.14
CA GLU A 25 -6.35 13.51 3.35
C GLU A 25 -6.40 14.28 4.67
N GLY A 26 -6.71 15.59 4.62
CA GLY A 26 -6.72 16.44 5.80
C GLY A 26 -7.71 15.98 6.87
N GLY A 27 -7.27 16.02 8.13
CA GLY A 27 -7.95 15.45 9.31
C GLY A 27 -9.33 16.03 9.68
N GLU A 28 -9.88 15.50 10.78
CA GLU A 28 -11.27 15.70 11.23
C GLU A 28 -11.71 17.18 11.22
N GLY A 29 -12.84 17.43 10.55
CA GLY A 29 -13.43 18.77 10.39
C GLY A 29 -13.44 19.25 8.93
N TYR A 30 -12.60 18.67 8.08
CA TYR A 30 -12.71 18.79 6.63
C TYR A 30 -13.60 17.66 6.09
N SER A 31 -14.55 17.99 5.21
CA SER A 31 -15.43 17.00 4.58
C SER A 31 -14.62 15.88 3.93
N ARG A 32 -14.79 14.64 4.40
CA ARG A 32 -14.40 13.35 3.78
C ARG A 32 -14.04 13.50 2.28
N PHE A 33 -12.77 13.75 2.03
CA PHE A 33 -12.15 14.00 0.72
C PHE A 33 -11.88 12.67 0.01
N LYS A 34 -12.91 12.06 -0.56
CA LYS A 34 -12.78 10.83 -1.36
C LYS A 34 -11.66 10.90 -2.42
N LEU A 35 -10.64 10.06 -2.26
CA LEU A 35 -9.47 9.97 -3.15
C LEU A 35 -9.85 9.73 -4.61
N SER A 36 -10.67 8.72 -4.87
CA SER A 36 -11.09 8.37 -6.25
C SER A 36 -11.89 9.48 -6.93
N SER A 37 -12.58 10.32 -6.13
CA SER A 37 -13.36 11.43 -6.67
C SER A 37 -12.50 12.61 -7.13
N ALA A 38 -11.28 12.73 -6.58
CA ALA A 38 -10.37 13.85 -6.83
C ALA A 38 -9.26 13.48 -7.83
N ILE A 39 -8.80 12.22 -7.83
CA ILE A 39 -7.64 11.76 -8.58
C ILE A 39 -7.94 10.41 -9.22
N ASP A 40 -7.80 10.36 -10.54
CA ASP A 40 -7.80 9.11 -11.29
C ASP A 40 -6.36 8.59 -11.38
N LEU A 41 -6.01 7.64 -10.51
CA LEU A 41 -4.66 7.10 -10.37
C LEU A 41 -4.18 6.36 -11.64
N SER A 42 -5.10 5.85 -12.46
CA SER A 42 -4.78 5.21 -13.74
C SER A 42 -4.06 6.16 -14.72
N LYS A 43 -4.21 7.48 -14.56
CA LYS A 43 -3.55 8.48 -15.42
C LYS A 43 -2.05 8.62 -15.17
N PHE A 44 -1.53 8.14 -14.04
CA PHE A 44 -0.11 8.26 -13.67
C PHE A 44 0.72 7.07 -14.13
N THR A 45 0.80 6.84 -15.44
CA THR A 45 1.45 5.64 -16.01
C THR A 45 2.96 5.56 -15.74
N LYS A 46 3.63 6.67 -15.38
CA LYS A 46 5.07 6.73 -15.10
C LYS A 46 5.44 6.84 -13.62
N LEU A 47 4.47 6.61 -12.72
CA LEU A 47 4.68 6.70 -11.29
C LEU A 47 5.69 5.65 -10.83
N ARG A 48 6.56 6.01 -9.89
CA ARG A 48 7.54 5.12 -9.26
C ARG A 48 7.30 4.97 -7.77
N LYS A 49 6.82 6.03 -7.12
CA LYS A 49 6.47 6.03 -5.70
C LYS A 49 5.07 6.60 -5.49
N LEU A 50 4.26 5.90 -4.73
CA LEU A 50 2.93 6.34 -4.31
C LEU A 50 2.82 6.26 -2.79
N GLY A 51 2.52 7.40 -2.15
CA GLY A 51 2.12 7.48 -0.76
C GLY A 51 0.65 7.88 -0.67
N ILE A 52 -0.12 7.13 0.10
CA ILE A 52 -1.53 7.38 0.37
C ILE A 52 -1.69 7.45 1.89
N LEU A 53 -2.01 8.62 2.41
CA LEU A 53 -2.32 8.82 3.83
C LEU A 53 -3.78 9.28 3.95
N GLY A 54 -4.61 8.51 4.64
CA GLY A 54 -6.03 8.78 4.85
C GLY A 54 -6.96 7.62 4.47
N PRO A 55 -8.27 7.77 4.66
CA PRO A 55 -9.24 6.71 4.47
C PRO A 55 -9.26 6.18 3.03
N PHE A 56 -9.05 4.86 2.88
CA PHE A 56 -9.07 4.14 1.61
C PHE A 56 -10.30 3.22 1.54
N ASN A 57 -11.45 3.77 1.12
CA ASN A 57 -12.72 3.06 1.16
C ASN A 57 -13.00 2.23 -0.10
N ILE A 58 -13.47 0.99 0.06
CA ILE A 58 -13.87 0.11 -1.06
C ILE A 58 -14.91 0.73 -1.99
N HIS A 59 -15.81 1.55 -1.46
CA HIS A 59 -16.84 2.22 -2.27
C HIS A 59 -16.26 3.22 -3.27
N ASP A 60 -15.04 3.70 -3.04
CA ASP A 60 -14.38 4.65 -3.92
C ASP A 60 -13.85 3.99 -5.20
N PHE A 61 -13.63 2.67 -5.19
CA PHE A 61 -13.10 1.91 -6.33
C PHE A 61 -14.07 0.86 -6.84
N LYS A 62 -15.35 0.94 -6.45
CA LYS A 62 -16.33 -0.10 -6.75
C LYS A 62 -16.43 -0.41 -8.25
N GLU A 63 -16.39 0.62 -9.09
CA GLU A 63 -16.45 0.44 -10.55
C GLU A 63 -15.20 -0.28 -11.08
N GLU A 64 -14.03 0.07 -10.58
CA GLU A 64 -12.75 -0.56 -10.92
C GLU A 64 -12.71 -2.01 -10.44
N LEU A 65 -13.20 -2.29 -9.24
CA LEU A 65 -13.33 -3.66 -8.73
C LEU A 65 -14.33 -4.47 -9.57
N ASP A 66 -15.54 -3.96 -9.80
CA ASP A 66 -16.60 -4.66 -10.54
C ASP A 66 -16.17 -4.98 -11.99
N LYS A 67 -15.38 -4.09 -12.61
CA LYS A 67 -14.88 -4.24 -13.98
C LYS A 67 -13.48 -4.84 -14.07
N ASN A 68 -12.86 -5.21 -12.94
CA ASN A 68 -11.46 -5.65 -12.86
C ASN A 68 -10.47 -4.69 -13.56
N LEU A 69 -10.72 -3.38 -13.47
CA LEU A 69 -9.83 -2.36 -14.03
C LEU A 69 -8.69 -2.07 -13.05
N PRO A 70 -7.48 -1.77 -13.55
CA PRO A 70 -6.36 -1.43 -12.68
C PRO A 70 -6.60 -0.08 -11.99
N ILE A 71 -6.56 -0.07 -10.66
CA ILE A 71 -6.61 1.18 -9.86
C ILE A 71 -5.37 2.03 -10.18
N ILE A 72 -4.21 1.37 -10.34
CA ILE A 72 -2.95 1.99 -10.72
C ILE A 72 -2.49 1.35 -12.03
N ALA A 73 -2.45 2.13 -13.10
CA ALA A 73 -2.00 1.66 -14.42
C ALA A 73 -0.50 1.94 -14.66
N SER A 74 0.31 1.93 -13.60
CA SER A 74 1.74 2.20 -13.68
C SER A 74 2.58 0.95 -13.43
N ASP A 75 3.10 0.42 -14.51
CA ASP A 75 4.08 -0.65 -14.60
C ASP A 75 5.48 -0.20 -14.12
N CYS A 76 5.67 1.10 -13.90
CA CYS A 76 6.86 1.70 -13.32
C CYS A 76 6.84 1.80 -11.78
N LEU A 77 5.72 1.48 -11.13
CA LEU A 77 5.61 1.61 -9.68
C LEU A 77 6.62 0.67 -8.99
N ARG A 78 7.34 1.20 -8.00
CA ARG A 78 8.37 0.49 -7.24
C ARG A 78 8.15 0.57 -5.75
N SER A 79 7.48 1.62 -5.28
CA SER A 79 7.24 1.89 -3.86
C SER A 79 5.80 2.31 -3.65
N LEU A 80 5.16 1.68 -2.67
CA LEU A 80 3.78 1.95 -2.27
C LEU A 80 3.72 2.02 -0.75
N SER A 81 3.21 3.14 -0.24
CA SER A 81 2.90 3.34 1.16
C SER A 81 1.42 3.66 1.30
N ILE A 82 0.71 2.89 2.11
CA ILE A 82 -0.71 3.10 2.43
C ILE A 82 -0.83 3.17 3.94
N TRP A 83 -1.30 4.31 4.42
CA TRP A 83 -1.56 4.58 5.82
C TRP A 83 -3.02 5.01 5.95
N ASN A 84 -3.81 4.21 6.67
CA ASN A 84 -5.23 4.43 6.88
C ASN A 84 -5.63 3.98 8.29
N ASP A 85 -5.84 4.94 9.18
CA ASP A 85 -6.26 4.70 10.57
C ASP A 85 -7.58 3.90 10.69
N GLU A 86 -8.46 3.93 9.67
CA GLU A 86 -9.70 3.14 9.65
C GLU A 86 -9.49 1.70 9.13
N GLY A 87 -8.29 1.38 8.64
CA GLY A 87 -7.95 0.12 7.99
C GLY A 87 -8.42 0.04 6.54
N ILE A 88 -7.68 -0.72 5.73
CA ILE A 88 -8.02 -0.97 4.32
C ILE A 88 -8.79 -2.29 4.15
N ASP A 89 -9.80 -2.27 3.29
CA ASP A 89 -10.50 -3.50 2.89
C ASP A 89 -9.52 -4.46 2.17
N PRO A 90 -9.41 -5.73 2.61
CA PRO A 90 -8.48 -6.69 2.01
C PRO A 90 -8.67 -6.89 0.49
N LYS A 91 -9.91 -6.82 -0.01
CA LYS A 91 -10.18 -6.99 -1.45
C LYS A 91 -9.63 -5.82 -2.25
N VAL A 92 -9.74 -4.62 -1.72
CA VAL A 92 -9.20 -3.41 -2.34
C VAL A 92 -7.68 -3.46 -2.34
N LEU A 93 -7.09 -3.82 -1.19
CA LEU A 93 -5.64 -3.98 -1.07
C LEU A 93 -5.13 -5.04 -2.06
N ALA A 94 -5.78 -6.20 -2.13
CA ALA A 94 -5.46 -7.27 -3.06
C ALA A 94 -5.49 -6.80 -4.53
N HIS A 95 -6.56 -6.10 -4.92
CA HIS A 95 -6.74 -5.60 -6.29
C HIS A 95 -5.74 -4.50 -6.67
N LEU A 96 -5.36 -3.68 -5.68
CA LEU A 96 -4.34 -2.65 -5.87
C LEU A 96 -2.95 -3.29 -6.04
N LEU A 97 -2.61 -4.26 -5.19
CA LEU A 97 -1.32 -4.96 -5.27
C LEU A 97 -1.20 -5.82 -6.53
N SER A 98 -2.28 -6.46 -6.99
CA SER A 98 -2.28 -7.24 -8.24
C SER A 98 -1.98 -6.38 -9.47
N SER A 99 -2.27 -5.08 -9.41
CA SER A 99 -1.94 -4.12 -10.47
C SER A 99 -0.46 -3.69 -10.45
N CYS A 100 0.27 -3.94 -9.37
CA CYS A 100 1.62 -3.43 -9.12
C CYS A 100 2.71 -4.49 -9.31
N VAL A 101 2.88 -4.96 -10.56
CA VAL A 101 3.76 -6.11 -10.91
C VAL A 101 5.25 -5.96 -10.56
N ASN A 102 5.74 -4.73 -10.44
CA ASN A 102 7.16 -4.44 -10.19
C ASN A 102 7.40 -3.79 -8.82
N LEU A 103 6.48 -4.00 -7.87
CA LEU A 103 6.57 -3.39 -6.56
C LEU A 103 7.72 -3.99 -5.76
N CYS A 104 8.68 -3.14 -5.37
CA CYS A 104 9.86 -3.51 -4.59
C CYS A 104 9.69 -3.20 -3.10
N GLU A 105 8.99 -2.11 -2.78
CA GLU A 105 8.84 -1.58 -1.43
C GLU A 105 7.35 -1.41 -1.11
N LEU A 106 6.92 -1.98 0.01
CA LEU A 106 5.55 -1.94 0.47
C LEU A 106 5.50 -1.56 1.96
N MET A 107 4.77 -0.49 2.28
CA MET A 107 4.46 -0.06 3.64
C MET A 107 2.95 -0.05 3.86
N ILE A 108 2.46 -0.81 4.83
CA ILE A 108 1.02 -1.05 5.04
C ILE A 108 0.67 -1.27 6.51
N GLU A 109 -0.61 -1.03 6.83
CA GLU A 109 -1.21 -1.29 8.14
C GLU A 109 -2.08 -2.55 8.18
N LYS A 110 -2.00 -3.40 7.17
CA LYS A 110 -2.66 -4.71 7.17
C LYS A 110 -1.90 -5.67 6.27
N LEU A 111 -1.59 -6.85 6.77
CA LEU A 111 -0.87 -7.87 6.00
C LEU A 111 -1.81 -8.49 4.94
N PRO A 112 -1.49 -8.40 3.64
CA PRO A 112 -2.21 -9.09 2.59
C PRO A 112 -1.80 -10.56 2.55
N ASP A 113 -2.58 -11.38 1.86
CA ASP A 113 -2.16 -12.74 1.52
C ASP A 113 -0.90 -12.70 0.65
N PHE A 114 -0.02 -13.68 0.83
CA PHE A 114 1.17 -13.93 0.02
C PHE A 114 0.89 -13.81 -1.49
N HIS A 115 -0.25 -14.34 -1.95
CA HIS A 115 -0.61 -14.35 -3.37
C HIS A 115 -0.78 -12.96 -3.98
N HIS A 116 -0.92 -11.92 -3.15
CA HIS A 116 -1.06 -10.53 -3.62
C HIS A 116 0.27 -9.78 -3.69
N PHE A 117 1.36 -10.34 -3.15
CA PHE A 117 2.66 -9.69 -3.25
C PHE A 117 3.27 -9.83 -4.64
N SER A 118 3.98 -8.78 -5.05
CA SER A 118 4.83 -8.82 -6.23
C SER A 118 6.06 -9.71 -5.95
N SER A 119 6.43 -10.55 -6.91
CA SER A 119 7.64 -11.37 -6.80
C SER A 119 8.92 -10.53 -6.69
N SER A 120 8.88 -9.26 -7.06
CA SER A 120 9.98 -8.30 -6.93
C SER A 120 10.02 -7.56 -5.59
N THR A 121 9.09 -7.83 -4.68
CA THR A 121 9.05 -7.21 -3.35
C THR A 121 10.27 -7.62 -2.54
N ALA A 122 11.06 -6.62 -2.17
CA ALA A 122 12.32 -6.76 -1.45
C ALA A 122 12.32 -6.03 -0.10
N TYR A 123 11.42 -5.06 0.10
CA TYR A 123 11.28 -4.26 1.30
C TYR A 123 9.83 -4.32 1.77
N VAL A 124 9.62 -4.79 2.99
CA VAL A 124 8.29 -4.84 3.62
C VAL A 124 8.36 -4.13 4.95
N HIS A 125 7.49 -3.13 5.11
CA HIS A 125 7.35 -2.33 6.32
C HIS A 125 5.93 -2.51 6.84
N LEU A 126 5.81 -3.14 8.01
CA LEU A 126 4.55 -3.33 8.70
C LEU A 126 4.49 -2.36 9.88
N ILE A 127 3.43 -1.57 9.98
CA ILE A 127 3.22 -0.64 11.08
C ILE A 127 1.75 -0.71 11.48
N ARG A 128 1.44 -0.67 12.78
CA ARG A 128 0.06 -0.65 13.30
C ARG A 128 -0.90 -1.69 12.71
N CYS A 129 -0.36 -2.82 12.25
CA CYS A 129 -1.13 -3.90 11.64
C CYS A 129 -1.94 -4.72 12.66
N MET A 130 -1.58 -4.63 13.94
CA MET A 130 -2.20 -5.37 15.04
C MET A 130 -2.32 -6.87 14.74
N LEU A 131 -1.29 -7.45 14.12
CA LEU A 131 -1.30 -8.87 13.75
C LEU A 131 -1.26 -9.74 14.98
N VAL A 132 -2.27 -10.60 15.13
CA VAL A 132 -2.34 -11.60 16.22
C VAL A 132 -1.67 -12.90 15.79
N GLU A 133 -1.79 -13.24 14.51
CA GLU A 133 -1.16 -14.40 13.89
C GLU A 133 0.26 -14.07 13.43
N ASP A 134 1.14 -15.07 13.47
CA ASP A 134 2.52 -14.94 13.03
C ASP A 134 2.58 -14.52 11.53
N PRO A 135 3.20 -13.38 11.18
CA PRO A 135 3.34 -12.95 9.80
C PRO A 135 4.38 -13.76 9.00
N MET A 136 5.29 -14.48 9.68
CA MET A 136 6.44 -15.13 9.04
C MET A 136 6.05 -16.15 7.95
N PRO A 137 5.04 -17.02 8.12
CA PRO A 137 4.63 -17.95 7.06
C PRO A 137 4.22 -17.28 5.73
N THR A 138 3.79 -16.02 5.78
CA THR A 138 3.47 -15.22 4.59
C THR A 138 4.72 -14.54 4.05
N LEU A 139 5.51 -13.91 4.93
CA LEU A 139 6.71 -13.15 4.54
C LEU A 139 7.85 -14.04 4.04
N GLU A 140 7.99 -15.25 4.57
CA GLU A 140 8.98 -16.25 4.15
C GLU A 140 8.76 -16.74 2.70
N LYS A 141 7.55 -16.58 2.16
CA LYS A 141 7.26 -16.95 0.76
C LYS A 141 7.76 -15.92 -0.26
N LEU A 142 8.27 -14.77 0.19
CA LEU A 142 8.72 -13.70 -0.69
C LEU A 142 10.15 -13.98 -1.19
N PRO A 143 10.34 -14.31 -2.49
CA PRO A 143 11.61 -14.86 -2.98
C PRO A 143 12.74 -13.85 -3.09
N ASN A 144 12.44 -12.56 -2.94
CA ASN A 144 13.39 -11.46 -3.05
C ASN A 144 13.41 -10.56 -1.81
N LEU A 145 12.79 -10.99 -0.70
CA LEU A 145 12.77 -10.21 0.53
C LEU A 145 14.19 -10.02 1.08
N ARG A 146 14.56 -8.76 1.29
CA ARG A 146 15.88 -8.33 1.81
C ARG A 146 15.76 -7.54 3.09
N VAL A 147 14.72 -6.71 3.19
CA VAL A 147 14.49 -5.87 4.36
C VAL A 147 13.09 -6.11 4.87
N MET A 148 13.00 -6.41 6.16
CA MET A 148 11.76 -6.58 6.88
C MET A 148 11.78 -5.67 8.10
N GLU A 149 10.79 -4.78 8.21
CA GLU A 149 10.66 -3.88 9.34
C GLU A 149 9.26 -4.00 9.93
N LEU A 150 9.18 -4.37 11.21
CA LEU A 150 7.95 -4.40 11.97
C LEU A 150 8.05 -3.29 13.03
N TYR A 151 7.22 -2.27 12.86
CA TYR A 151 7.18 -1.07 13.70
C TYR A 151 6.03 -1.14 14.72
N VAL A 152 5.81 -0.01 15.40
CA VAL A 152 4.84 0.16 16.48
C VAL A 152 3.50 -0.53 16.19
N TYR A 153 3.08 -1.43 17.08
CA TYR A 153 1.85 -2.22 16.98
C TYR A 153 1.70 -3.03 15.69
N ALA A 154 2.79 -3.39 15.00
CA ALA A 154 2.72 -4.27 13.83
C ALA A 154 2.27 -5.69 14.20
N PHE A 155 2.71 -6.20 15.35
CA PHE A 155 2.38 -7.55 15.84
C PHE A 155 2.04 -7.50 17.32
N ILE A 156 0.86 -7.97 17.69
CA ILE A 156 0.35 -8.07 19.07
C ILE A 156 0.12 -9.52 19.50
N GLY A 157 0.54 -10.47 18.67
CA GLY A 157 0.46 -11.89 18.95
C GLY A 157 1.44 -12.34 20.03
N LYS A 158 1.34 -13.61 20.44
CA LYS A 158 2.15 -14.17 21.54
C LYS A 158 3.54 -14.60 21.10
N GLU A 159 3.66 -15.13 19.89
CA GLU A 159 4.88 -15.74 19.39
C GLU A 159 5.00 -15.52 17.88
N MET A 160 6.22 -15.22 17.44
CA MET A 160 6.60 -15.07 16.04
C MET A 160 7.83 -15.96 15.80
N VAL A 161 7.73 -16.89 14.86
CA VAL A 161 8.80 -17.86 14.59
C VAL A 161 9.47 -17.48 13.27
N CYS A 162 10.71 -16.99 13.38
CA CYS A 162 11.51 -16.62 12.21
C CYS A 162 12.61 -17.65 11.96
N SER A 163 12.63 -18.23 10.75
CA SER A 163 13.66 -19.17 10.33
C SER A 163 14.55 -18.56 9.25
N ALA A 164 15.85 -18.41 9.55
CA ALA A 164 16.84 -17.95 8.56
C ALA A 164 16.91 -18.86 7.32
N LEU A 165 16.58 -20.15 7.46
CA LEU A 165 16.56 -21.11 6.34
C LEU A 165 15.51 -20.74 5.29
N HIS A 166 14.42 -20.07 5.69
CA HIS A 166 13.33 -19.70 4.79
C HIS A 166 13.48 -18.28 4.23
N LEU A 167 14.50 -17.53 4.68
CA LEU A 167 14.77 -16.14 4.28
C LEU A 167 16.21 -15.95 3.79
N PRO A 168 16.64 -16.68 2.73
CA PRO A 168 18.06 -16.74 2.33
C PRO A 168 18.63 -15.42 1.82
N LYS A 169 17.79 -14.44 1.49
CA LYS A 169 18.19 -13.12 0.97
C LYS A 169 17.97 -11.99 1.97
N LEU A 170 17.51 -12.29 3.19
CA LEU A 170 17.26 -11.25 4.19
C LEU A 170 18.59 -10.63 4.64
N GLU A 171 18.72 -9.34 4.41
CA GLU A 171 19.88 -8.52 4.73
C GLU A 171 19.64 -7.69 6.00
N SER A 172 18.39 -7.32 6.31
CA SER A 172 18.03 -6.50 7.47
C SER A 172 16.67 -6.91 8.07
N LEU A 173 16.64 -7.05 9.39
CA LEU A 173 15.43 -7.26 10.19
C LEU A 173 15.38 -6.22 11.31
N ASN A 174 14.35 -5.38 11.33
CA ASN A 174 14.12 -4.39 12.37
C ASN A 174 12.78 -4.66 13.07
N LEU A 175 12.83 -4.83 14.39
CA LEU A 175 11.66 -5.04 15.24
C LEU A 175 11.65 -3.93 16.29
N SER A 176 10.65 -3.05 16.24
CA SER A 176 10.58 -1.89 17.12
C SER A 176 9.16 -1.56 17.53
N GLY A 177 8.90 -1.53 18.85
CA GLY A 177 7.59 -1.18 19.40
C GLY A 177 6.48 -2.21 19.12
N LEU A 178 6.83 -3.48 18.95
CA LEU A 178 5.87 -4.59 18.83
C LEU A 178 5.05 -4.76 20.11
#